data_AF-A0A149ZW13-F1
#
_entry.id   AF-A0A149ZW13-F1
#
_cell.length_a   1.000
_cell.length_b   1.000
_cell.length_c   1.000
_cell.angle_alpha   90.00
_cell.angle_beta   90.00
_cell.angle_gamma   90.00
#
_symmetry.space_group_name_H-M   'P 1'
#
loop_
_entity.id
_entity.type
_entity.pdbx_description
1 polymer ?
#
loop_
_entity_poly.entity_id
_entity_poly.type
_entity_poly.pdbx_seq_one_letter_code
_entity_poly.pdbx_strand_id
1 'polypeptide(L)'
;MEGTSDANACAESATTQPVSPTNIRSTVNGGTHIPQSAEVDTWEASVHAATQAINNLHEYNRDTGQRGRSFTLPITPGCEATIPVWSGRSEWLRQLRHHITHTPTGQAALTTHSIGIERLMAVATAHARFADSTTGRGVTASRNLIAHHAVVSLSVVNRARRVLKTLQMGVEVERGRTLRTREYMAAELHHGGQQHQAASVWALSSPKHIVDATPPPPQRPPRSRRTRAARRLARHRTRPQQSTTAASTAHPQATGADTLSPGTYVPSHTLSLRSTHQRAHARPTTSIPQPRPLHLQRAAATLIARSPVLARGHIGNICDTIQAAGIDTTRWTGDDIAQTLDRDTTQRGWTWPTADRISSPVALLRWRLTHIDWTGPSPSQHRTAANARRRREQHARRTAIHHRNAMQATPEQRESALAQIRRTLRHTTHRRVDLR
;
A
#
# COMPACT_ATOMS: atom_id res chain seq x y z
N MET A 1 3.87 69.35 4.91
CA MET A 1 3.02 68.17 4.66
C MET A 1 3.79 66.95 5.10
N GLU A 2 3.16 66.15 5.94
CA GLU A 2 3.75 65.31 6.97
C GLU A 2 4.66 64.20 6.45
N GLY A 3 5.87 64.15 6.99
CA GLY A 3 6.64 62.93 7.11
C GLY A 3 6.35 62.33 8.48
N THR A 4 5.84 61.11 8.49
CA THR A 4 5.62 60.35 9.72
C THR A 4 6.48 59.11 9.67
N SER A 5 7.56 59.19 10.45
CA SER A 5 8.30 58.08 11.01
C SER A 5 7.37 57.18 11.82
N ASP A 6 7.30 55.89 11.48
CA ASP A 6 6.80 54.87 12.40
C ASP A 6 7.89 53.83 12.66
N ALA A 7 8.46 53.97 13.86
CA ALA A 7 9.25 52.99 14.54
C ALA A 7 8.35 51.79 14.90
N ASN A 8 8.59 50.63 14.30
CA ASN A 8 8.03 49.40 14.83
C ASN A 8 9.01 48.84 15.87
N ALA A 9 8.72 49.19 17.13
CA ALA A 9 9.35 48.64 18.31
C ALA A 9 9.24 47.11 18.30
N CYS A 10 10.38 46.45 18.53
CA CYS A 10 10.43 45.02 18.80
C CYS A 10 9.59 44.71 20.04
N ALA A 11 8.55 43.90 19.87
CA ALA A 11 7.85 43.29 20.99
C ALA A 11 8.80 42.35 21.75
N GLU A 12 8.77 42.50 23.07
CA GLU A 12 9.61 41.86 24.07
C GLU A 12 9.73 40.35 23.87
N SER A 13 10.97 39.88 24.01
CA SER A 13 11.29 38.47 24.11
C SER A 13 10.71 37.91 25.42
N ALA A 14 9.65 37.11 25.31
CA ALA A 14 9.21 36.28 26.41
C ALA A 14 10.31 35.27 26.76
N THR A 15 10.74 35.34 28.02
CA THR A 15 11.71 34.52 28.75
C THR A 15 11.86 33.09 28.20
N THR A 16 12.97 32.85 27.52
CA THR A 16 13.45 31.49 27.23
C THR A 16 13.98 30.90 28.54
N GLN A 17 13.24 29.95 29.12
CA GLN A 17 13.79 29.11 30.19
C GLN A 17 14.97 28.31 29.63
N PRO A 18 16.13 28.28 30.32
CA PRO A 18 17.24 27.45 29.90
C PRO A 18 16.86 25.98 30.12
N VAL A 19 16.76 25.24 29.02
CA VAL A 19 16.73 23.78 29.06
C VAL A 19 18.10 23.30 29.50
N SER A 20 18.24 23.05 30.80
CA SER A 20 19.42 22.41 31.38
C SER A 20 19.65 21.06 30.68
N PRO A 21 20.87 20.77 30.20
CA PRO A 21 21.19 19.45 29.68
C PRO A 21 21.23 18.48 30.86
N THR A 22 20.21 17.63 30.99
CA THR A 22 20.21 16.50 31.94
C THR A 22 21.31 15.53 31.53
N ASN A 23 22.50 15.75 32.08
CA ASN A 23 23.64 14.87 31.97
C ASN A 23 23.38 13.68 32.91
N ILE A 24 22.74 12.62 32.41
CA ILE A 24 22.57 11.37 33.16
C ILE A 24 23.92 10.66 33.19
N ARG A 25 24.81 11.12 34.07
CA ARG A 25 25.96 10.33 34.52
C ARG A 25 25.43 9.46 35.66
N SER A 26 25.13 8.21 35.34
CA SER A 26 24.69 7.21 36.32
C SER A 26 25.86 6.91 37.27
N THR A 27 25.92 7.65 38.38
CA THR A 27 26.73 7.29 39.54
C THR A 27 25.85 6.45 40.44
N VAL A 28 26.09 5.14 40.45
CA VAL A 28 25.47 4.19 41.37
C VAL A 28 26.04 4.45 42.76
N ASN A 29 25.37 5.31 43.53
CA ASN A 29 25.47 5.32 44.99
C ASN A 29 24.07 4.99 45.53
N GLY A 30 23.95 3.80 46.10
CA GLY A 30 22.71 3.25 46.66
C GLY A 30 22.35 3.93 47.99
N GLY A 31 21.81 5.14 47.90
CA GLY A 31 21.00 5.74 48.96
C GLY A 31 19.55 5.77 48.50
N THR A 32 18.66 5.13 49.25
CA THR A 32 17.21 5.11 49.00
C THR A 32 16.63 6.51 49.28
N HIS A 33 16.84 7.45 48.36
CA HIS A 33 16.23 8.77 48.41
C HIS A 33 14.76 8.64 48.02
N ILE A 34 13.86 8.77 49.00
CA ILE A 34 12.42 8.88 48.74
C ILE A 34 12.19 10.28 48.17
N PRO A 35 11.75 10.43 46.90
CA PRO A 35 11.54 11.73 46.30
C PRO A 35 10.48 12.50 47.09
N GLN A 36 10.73 13.79 47.30
CA GLN A 36 9.81 14.67 48.03
C GLN A 36 8.54 14.89 47.19
N SER A 37 7.37 15.11 47.82
CA SER A 37 6.09 15.25 47.09
C SER A 37 6.14 16.30 45.96
N ALA A 38 6.85 17.41 46.15
CA ALA A 38 7.03 18.43 45.11
C ALA A 38 7.87 17.95 43.90
N GLU A 39 8.83 17.05 44.10
CA GLU A 39 9.60 16.42 43.01
C GLU A 39 8.73 15.44 42.21
N VAL A 40 7.81 14.74 42.88
CA VAL A 40 6.84 13.86 42.23
C VAL A 40 5.84 14.69 41.42
N ASP A 41 5.30 15.78 41.98
CA ASP A 41 4.35 16.66 41.29
C ASP A 41 4.96 17.30 40.04
N THR A 42 6.23 17.74 40.12
CA THR A 42 6.95 18.30 38.96
C THR A 42 7.26 17.27 37.90
N TRP A 43 7.56 16.03 38.28
CA TRP A 43 7.71 14.91 37.36
C TRP A 43 6.38 14.56 36.68
N GLU A 44 5.28 14.45 37.44
CA GLU A 44 3.95 14.18 36.89
C GLU A 44 3.50 15.27 35.92
N ALA A 45 3.70 16.54 36.26
CA ALA A 45 3.42 17.67 35.37
C ALA A 45 4.24 17.58 34.07
N SER A 46 5.51 17.18 34.17
CA SER A 46 6.39 17.01 33.00
C SER A 46 5.92 15.86 32.10
N VAL A 47 5.52 14.73 32.69
CA VAL A 47 4.98 13.57 31.95
C VAL A 47 3.65 13.94 31.28
N HIS A 48 2.77 14.66 31.97
CA HIS A 48 1.51 15.13 31.41
C HIS A 48 1.75 16.09 30.23
N ALA A 49 2.65 17.06 30.38
CA ALA A 49 3.02 18.00 29.31
C ALA A 49 3.62 17.27 28.09
N ALA A 50 4.49 16.29 28.31
CA ALA A 50 5.05 15.46 27.24
C ALA A 50 3.97 14.64 26.52
N THR A 51 3.04 14.04 27.27
CA THR A 51 1.91 13.28 26.71
C THR A 51 1.00 14.16 25.88
N GLN A 52 0.68 15.36 26.38
CA GLN A 52 -0.12 16.35 25.65
C GLN A 52 0.59 16.80 24.37
N ALA A 53 1.91 17.04 24.41
CA ALA A 53 2.68 17.38 23.23
C ALA A 53 2.63 16.28 22.15
N ILE A 54 2.72 15.01 22.55
CA ILE A 54 2.58 13.87 21.63
C ILE A 54 1.16 13.81 21.04
N ASN A 55 0.11 14.01 21.84
CA ASN A 55 -1.26 14.04 21.36
C ASN A 55 -1.50 15.16 20.35
N ASN A 56 -0.96 16.35 20.61
CA ASN A 56 -1.02 17.49 19.69
C ASN A 56 -0.33 17.19 18.34
N LEU A 57 0.75 16.37 18.34
CA LEU A 57 1.41 15.94 17.11
C LEU A 57 0.58 14.87 16.36
N HIS A 58 -0.11 13.97 17.06
CA HIS A 58 -1.05 13.05 16.44
C HIS A 58 -2.21 13.77 15.77
N GLU A 59 -2.78 14.77 16.43
CA GLU A 59 -3.82 15.66 15.88
C GLU A 59 -3.30 16.39 14.65
N TYR A 60 -2.14 17.04 14.76
CA TYR A 60 -1.51 17.72 13.63
C TYR A 60 -1.29 16.80 12.42
N ASN A 61 -0.84 15.56 12.63
CA ASN A 61 -0.67 14.58 11.55
C ASN A 61 -2.02 14.17 10.93
N ARG A 62 -3.08 14.07 11.73
CA ARG A 62 -4.43 13.76 11.27
C ARG A 62 -5.01 14.90 10.43
N ASP A 63 -4.92 16.12 10.93
CA ASP A 63 -5.49 17.33 10.32
C ASP A 63 -4.79 17.67 9.00
N THR A 64 -3.48 17.48 8.95
CA THR A 64 -2.69 17.69 7.72
C THR A 64 -2.75 16.50 6.75
N GLY A 65 -3.53 15.46 7.09
CA GLY A 65 -3.79 14.32 6.21
C GLY A 65 -2.55 13.49 5.89
N GLN A 66 -1.60 13.38 6.83
CA GLN A 66 -0.36 12.63 6.62
C GLN A 66 -0.64 11.15 6.36
N ARG A 67 -0.04 10.61 5.31
CA ARG A 67 -0.25 9.22 4.87
C ARG A 67 1.04 8.59 4.36
N GLY A 68 1.10 7.28 4.48
CA GLY A 68 2.16 6.47 3.87
C GLY A 68 3.40 6.34 4.75
N ARG A 69 4.58 6.43 4.12
CA ARG A 69 5.87 6.13 4.75
C ARG A 69 6.81 7.34 4.81
N SER A 70 6.31 8.52 4.49
CA SER A 70 7.08 9.76 4.42
C SER A 70 6.19 10.91 4.84
N PHE A 71 6.76 11.88 5.53
CA PHE A 71 6.05 13.09 5.90
C PHE A 71 5.95 14.04 4.71
N THR A 72 4.77 14.62 4.51
CA THR A 72 4.46 15.57 3.43
C THR A 72 4.25 16.95 4.00
N LEU A 73 4.70 18.00 3.29
CA LEU A 73 4.43 19.37 3.72
C LEU A 73 2.91 19.60 3.78
N PRO A 74 2.39 20.09 4.92
CA PRO A 74 1.01 20.50 5.01
C PRO A 74 0.67 21.54 3.96
N ILE A 75 -0.46 21.36 3.30
CA ILE A 75 -0.99 22.31 2.33
C ILE A 75 -1.97 23.21 3.06
N THR A 76 -1.92 24.51 2.79
CA THR A 76 -2.94 25.44 3.29
C THR A 76 -4.30 25.08 2.70
N PRO A 77 -5.34 24.81 3.53
CA PRO A 77 -6.67 24.46 3.04
C PRO A 77 -7.19 25.49 2.03
N GLY A 78 -7.79 25.02 0.94
CA GLY A 78 -8.33 25.88 -0.12
C GLY A 78 -7.35 26.26 -1.23
N CYS A 79 -6.02 26.16 -1.03
CA CYS A 79 -5.05 26.47 -2.10
C CYS A 79 -5.24 25.63 -3.36
N GLU A 80 -5.67 24.37 -3.19
CA GLU A 80 -5.93 23.51 -4.33
C GLU A 80 -7.34 23.68 -4.91
N ALA A 81 -8.27 24.39 -4.27
CA ALA A 81 -9.65 24.52 -4.75
C ALA A 81 -9.73 25.23 -6.11
N THR A 82 -8.84 26.19 -6.35
CA THR A 82 -8.74 26.94 -7.60
C THR A 82 -8.07 26.14 -8.73
N ILE A 83 -7.38 25.05 -8.40
CA ILE A 83 -6.61 24.26 -9.37
C ILE A 83 -7.55 23.25 -10.06
N PRO A 84 -7.73 23.34 -11.39
CA PRO A 84 -8.56 22.38 -12.13
C PRO A 84 -8.04 20.95 -11.93
N VAL A 85 -8.97 20.03 -11.64
CA VAL A 85 -8.67 18.60 -11.57
C VAL A 85 -8.19 18.12 -12.95
N TRP A 86 -7.17 17.26 -12.97
CA TRP A 86 -6.71 16.68 -14.22
C TRP A 86 -7.78 15.81 -14.87
N SER A 87 -7.71 15.66 -16.18
CA SER A 87 -8.63 14.83 -16.97
C SER A 87 -8.34 13.32 -16.88
N GLY A 88 -7.47 12.91 -15.94
CA GLY A 88 -6.96 11.55 -15.76
C GLY A 88 -5.61 11.33 -16.42
N ARG A 89 -4.85 10.34 -15.94
CA ARG A 89 -3.43 10.13 -16.32
C ARG A 89 -3.17 10.10 -17.83
N SER A 90 -3.88 9.22 -18.55
CA SER A 90 -3.63 9.00 -19.99
C SER A 90 -4.08 10.20 -20.83
N GLU A 91 -5.17 10.82 -20.42
CA GLU A 91 -5.76 11.99 -21.07
C GLU A 91 -4.86 13.22 -20.87
N TRP A 92 -4.45 13.50 -19.64
CA TRP A 92 -3.51 14.57 -19.30
C TRP A 92 -2.17 14.45 -20.04
N LEU A 93 -1.62 13.23 -20.16
CA LEU A 93 -0.40 13.00 -20.95
C LEU A 93 -0.61 13.27 -22.44
N ARG A 94 -1.78 12.90 -23.00
CA ARG A 94 -2.10 13.20 -24.40
C ARG A 94 -2.25 14.70 -24.63
N GLN A 95 -2.98 15.39 -23.75
CA GLN A 95 -3.17 16.84 -23.75
C GLN A 95 -1.83 17.57 -23.71
N LEU A 96 -0.94 17.19 -22.77
CA LEU A 96 0.40 17.73 -22.69
C LEU A 96 1.17 17.51 -23.98
N ARG A 97 1.19 16.27 -24.51
CA ARG A 97 1.90 15.94 -25.74
C ARG A 97 1.36 16.75 -26.93
N HIS A 98 0.05 16.87 -27.06
CA HIS A 98 -0.59 17.63 -28.13
C HIS A 98 -0.19 19.11 -28.04
N HIS A 99 -0.30 19.72 -26.87
CA HIS A 99 -0.02 21.14 -26.67
C HIS A 99 1.46 21.50 -26.94
N ILE A 100 2.40 20.68 -26.46
CA ILE A 100 3.84 20.94 -26.70
C ILE A 100 4.29 20.70 -28.15
N THR A 101 3.48 20.01 -28.96
CA THR A 101 3.80 19.71 -30.36
C THR A 101 3.08 20.63 -31.34
N HIS A 102 1.82 20.98 -31.07
CA HIS A 102 0.94 21.67 -32.03
C HIS A 102 0.69 23.14 -31.69
N THR A 103 1.05 23.61 -30.49
CA THR A 103 0.77 24.98 -30.06
C THR A 103 2.06 25.80 -29.94
N PRO A 104 2.12 27.04 -30.45
CA PRO A 104 3.29 27.91 -30.33
C PRO A 104 3.71 28.15 -28.87
N THR A 105 2.74 28.30 -27.96
CA THR A 105 2.97 28.46 -26.53
C THR A 105 3.73 27.28 -25.92
N GLY A 106 3.35 26.05 -26.30
CA GLY A 106 4.00 24.83 -25.86
C GLY A 106 5.44 24.72 -26.36
N GLN A 107 5.65 25.03 -27.63
CA GLN A 107 6.98 25.03 -28.25
C GLN A 107 7.89 26.12 -27.66
N ALA A 108 7.36 27.33 -27.44
CA ALA A 108 8.08 28.41 -26.77
C ALA A 108 8.55 27.99 -25.37
N ALA A 109 7.67 27.36 -24.57
CA ALA A 109 8.03 26.88 -23.24
C ALA A 109 9.17 25.84 -23.25
N LEU A 110 9.18 24.94 -24.24
CA LEU A 110 10.28 23.98 -24.43
C LEU A 110 11.60 24.67 -24.77
N THR A 111 11.57 25.66 -25.65
CA THR A 111 12.74 26.44 -26.07
C THR A 111 13.29 27.26 -24.92
N THR A 112 12.44 28.01 -24.20
CA THR A 112 12.81 28.83 -23.03
C THR A 112 13.51 28.03 -21.94
N HIS A 113 13.15 26.75 -21.77
CA HIS A 113 13.74 25.89 -20.74
C HIS A 113 14.70 24.84 -21.29
N SER A 114 15.01 24.88 -22.58
CA SER A 114 15.97 24.00 -23.28
C SER A 114 15.78 22.52 -22.92
N ILE A 115 14.59 21.99 -23.21
CA ILE A 115 14.23 20.59 -22.98
C ILE A 115 13.54 19.99 -24.21
N GLY A 116 13.91 18.75 -24.56
CA GLY A 116 13.27 18.02 -25.65
C GLY A 116 11.93 17.39 -25.24
N ILE A 117 11.04 17.22 -26.22
CA ILE A 117 9.69 16.67 -26.05
C ILE A 117 9.69 15.34 -25.30
N GLU A 118 10.49 14.36 -25.73
CA GLU A 118 10.50 13.02 -25.13
C GLU A 118 11.01 13.03 -23.68
N ARG A 119 11.98 13.90 -23.36
CA ARG A 119 12.48 14.06 -21.97
C ARG A 119 11.42 14.69 -21.07
N LEU A 120 10.67 15.68 -21.58
CA LEU A 120 9.54 16.25 -20.86
C LEU A 120 8.46 15.18 -20.60
N MET A 121 8.10 14.41 -21.63
CA MET A 121 7.09 13.35 -21.53
C MET A 121 7.50 12.25 -20.55
N ALA A 122 8.78 11.87 -20.50
CA ALA A 122 9.30 10.92 -19.52
C ALA A 122 9.14 11.43 -18.07
N VAL A 123 9.49 12.70 -17.82
CA VAL A 123 9.31 13.32 -16.49
C VAL A 123 7.83 13.46 -16.14
N ALA A 124 7.00 13.91 -17.08
CA ALA A 124 5.55 14.04 -16.89
C ALA A 124 4.89 12.69 -16.55
N THR A 125 5.31 11.62 -17.22
CA THR A 125 4.85 10.25 -16.93
C THR A 125 5.26 9.81 -15.53
N ALA A 126 6.50 10.11 -15.11
CA ALA A 126 6.98 9.81 -13.77
C ALA A 126 6.19 10.59 -12.71
N HIS A 127 5.90 11.89 -12.91
CA HIS A 127 5.04 12.67 -12.01
C HIS A 127 3.63 12.09 -11.90
N ALA A 128 3.01 11.80 -13.04
CA ALA A 128 1.65 11.28 -13.11
C ALA A 128 1.48 9.90 -12.44
N ARG A 129 2.57 9.16 -12.22
CA ARG A 129 2.57 7.91 -11.46
C ARG A 129 2.28 8.14 -9.97
N PHE A 130 2.76 9.24 -9.41
CA PHE A 130 2.61 9.56 -7.99
C PHE A 130 1.39 10.44 -7.70
N ALA A 131 0.71 10.90 -8.73
CA ALA A 131 -0.53 11.66 -8.60
C ALA A 131 -1.67 10.74 -8.19
N ASP A 132 -2.55 11.27 -7.35
CA ASP A 132 -3.85 10.67 -7.07
C ASP A 132 -4.63 10.45 -8.37
N SER A 133 -5.20 9.26 -8.55
CA SER A 133 -5.77 8.85 -9.84
C SER A 133 -6.99 9.67 -10.24
N THR A 134 -7.77 10.14 -9.26
CA THR A 134 -9.03 10.84 -9.53
C THR A 134 -8.81 12.34 -9.66
N THR A 135 -7.97 12.92 -8.81
CA THR A 135 -7.80 14.38 -8.72
C THR A 135 -6.53 14.92 -9.39
N GLY A 136 -5.50 14.09 -9.56
CA GLY A 136 -4.19 14.53 -10.08
C GLY A 136 -3.29 15.18 -9.02
N ARG A 137 -3.70 15.15 -7.75
CA ARG A 137 -3.07 15.87 -6.63
C ARG A 137 -2.15 14.96 -5.81
N GLY A 138 -1.50 15.53 -4.80
CA GLY A 138 -0.70 14.76 -3.84
C GLY A 138 0.59 14.19 -4.43
N VAL A 139 1.16 14.82 -5.46
CA VAL A 139 2.47 14.42 -5.98
C VAL A 139 3.55 14.92 -5.02
N THR A 140 3.99 14.03 -4.13
CA THR A 140 4.98 14.32 -3.07
C THR A 140 6.34 13.65 -3.34
N ALA A 141 6.51 13.07 -4.53
CA ALA A 141 7.73 12.40 -4.90
C ALA A 141 8.93 13.36 -4.96
N SER A 142 10.05 12.94 -4.35
CA SER A 142 11.29 13.69 -4.39
C SER A 142 11.80 13.84 -5.82
N ARG A 143 12.54 14.92 -6.09
CA ARG A 143 13.11 15.16 -7.42
C ARG A 143 14.04 14.02 -7.86
N ASN A 144 14.75 13.39 -6.91
CA ASN A 144 15.59 12.23 -7.15
C ASN A 144 14.77 11.00 -7.54
N LEU A 145 13.62 10.78 -6.90
CA LEU A 145 12.73 9.67 -7.22
C LEU A 145 12.11 9.84 -8.62
N ILE A 146 11.68 11.06 -8.94
CA ILE A 146 11.21 11.39 -10.29
C ILE A 146 12.32 11.19 -11.34
N ALA A 147 13.53 11.69 -11.07
CA ALA A 147 14.68 11.53 -11.94
C ALA A 147 15.01 10.06 -12.20
N HIS A 148 14.98 9.23 -11.16
CA HIS A 148 15.19 7.79 -11.25
C HIS A 148 14.12 7.11 -12.11
N HIS A 149 12.84 7.42 -11.91
CA HIS A 149 11.75 6.82 -12.69
C HIS A 149 11.71 7.27 -14.15
N ALA A 150 12.09 8.51 -14.42
CA ALA A 150 12.17 9.03 -15.77
C ALA A 150 13.51 8.70 -16.46
N VAL A 151 14.48 8.15 -15.73
CA VAL A 151 15.85 7.86 -16.22
C VAL A 151 16.51 9.13 -16.79
N VAL A 152 16.41 10.23 -16.06
CA VAL A 152 16.98 11.54 -16.44
C VAL A 152 17.74 12.19 -15.29
N SER A 153 18.53 13.23 -15.59
CA SER A 153 19.23 14.00 -14.56
C SER A 153 18.30 14.94 -13.80
N LEU A 154 18.71 15.34 -12.60
CA LEU A 154 17.97 16.28 -11.76
C LEU A 154 17.73 17.63 -12.45
N SER A 155 18.68 18.08 -13.27
CA SER A 155 18.57 19.32 -14.05
C SER A 155 17.41 19.24 -15.07
N VAL A 156 17.24 18.08 -15.72
CA VAL A 156 16.12 17.84 -16.65
C VAL A 156 14.79 17.86 -15.91
N VAL A 157 14.71 17.25 -14.72
CA VAL A 157 13.48 17.31 -13.89
C VAL A 157 13.14 18.75 -13.53
N ASN A 158 14.12 19.57 -13.15
CA ASN A 158 13.88 20.97 -12.81
C ASN A 158 13.42 21.78 -14.04
N ARG A 159 14.00 21.55 -15.22
CA ARG A 159 13.55 22.17 -16.48
C ARG A 159 12.12 21.74 -16.84
N ALA A 160 11.82 20.45 -16.78
CA ALA A 160 10.49 19.91 -17.03
C ALA A 160 9.44 20.51 -16.08
N ARG A 161 9.75 20.59 -14.78
CA ARG A 161 8.89 21.26 -13.78
C ARG A 161 8.63 22.72 -14.11
N ARG A 162 9.62 23.46 -14.65
CA ARG A 162 9.42 24.83 -15.12
C ARG A 162 8.46 24.88 -16.32
N VAL A 163 8.62 24.01 -17.31
CA VAL A 163 7.68 23.91 -18.44
C VAL A 163 6.26 23.61 -17.95
N LEU A 164 6.08 22.64 -17.06
CA LEU A 164 4.76 22.30 -16.52
C LEU A 164 4.08 23.48 -15.80
N LYS A 165 4.86 24.31 -15.09
CA LYS A 165 4.36 25.54 -14.47
C LYS A 165 3.96 26.58 -15.50
N THR A 166 4.80 26.82 -16.51
CA THR A 166 4.52 27.78 -17.60
C THR A 166 3.23 27.41 -18.33
N LEU A 167 3.00 26.12 -18.55
CA LEU A 167 1.78 25.62 -19.21
C LEU A 167 0.59 25.46 -18.26
N GLN A 168 0.74 25.78 -16.96
CA GLN A 168 -0.28 25.57 -15.93
C GLN A 168 -0.81 24.12 -15.85
N MET A 169 -0.04 23.15 -16.35
CA MET A 169 -0.35 21.71 -16.32
C MET A 169 0.20 21.03 -15.05
N GLY A 170 1.10 21.70 -14.33
CA GLY A 170 1.59 21.30 -13.03
C GLY A 170 1.81 22.51 -12.13
N VAL A 171 1.10 22.54 -11.01
CA VAL A 171 1.17 23.60 -10.01
C VAL A 171 1.96 23.08 -8.81
N GLU A 172 2.99 23.84 -8.41
CA GLU A 172 3.68 23.57 -7.15
C GLU A 172 2.89 24.27 -6.05
N VAL A 173 2.19 23.48 -5.24
CA VAL A 173 1.34 23.97 -4.17
C VAL A 173 2.19 24.37 -2.97
N GLU A 174 3.15 23.52 -2.60
CA GLU A 174 4.10 23.78 -1.53
C GLU A 174 5.52 23.48 -2.00
N ARG A 175 6.43 24.42 -1.74
CA ARG A 175 7.84 24.26 -2.13
C ARG A 175 8.57 23.39 -1.11
N GLY A 176 9.27 22.37 -1.60
CA GLY A 176 10.09 21.49 -0.77
C GLY A 176 11.11 22.28 0.05
N ARG A 177 11.18 21.97 1.34
CA ARG A 177 12.02 22.67 2.32
C ARG A 177 12.45 21.74 3.45
N THR A 178 13.40 22.22 4.25
CA THR A 178 13.75 21.58 5.52
C THR A 178 12.56 21.69 6.48
N LEU A 179 12.30 20.61 7.21
CA LEU A 179 11.23 20.57 8.20
C LEU A 179 11.60 21.43 9.42
N ARG A 180 10.61 22.16 9.93
CA ARG A 180 10.72 22.88 11.22
C ARG A 180 10.70 21.87 12.38
N THR A 181 11.12 22.27 13.57
CA THR A 181 11.17 21.39 14.75
C THR A 181 9.85 20.65 15.00
N ARG A 182 8.71 21.35 14.93
CA ARG A 182 7.38 20.73 15.07
C ARG A 182 7.09 19.70 13.98
N GLU A 183 7.41 20.02 12.73
CA GLU A 183 7.21 19.12 11.58
C GLU A 183 8.15 17.93 11.61
N TYR A 184 9.37 18.11 12.11
CA TYR A 184 10.34 17.04 12.33
C TYR A 184 9.83 16.04 13.37
N MET A 185 9.37 16.52 14.53
CA MET A 185 8.77 15.66 15.55
C MET A 185 7.50 14.97 15.03
N ALA A 186 6.66 15.70 14.27
CA ALA A 186 5.49 15.13 13.64
C ALA A 186 5.85 14.02 12.63
N ALA A 187 6.91 14.20 11.85
CA ALA A 187 7.43 13.20 10.90
C ALA A 187 7.98 11.96 11.61
N GLU A 188 8.76 12.17 12.67
CA GLU A 188 9.30 11.08 13.49
C GLU A 188 8.17 10.26 14.13
N LEU A 189 7.14 10.93 14.66
CA LEU A 189 5.95 10.27 15.18
C LEU A 189 5.15 9.55 14.07
N HIS A 190 5.06 10.14 12.87
CA HIS A 190 4.25 9.58 11.78
C HIS A 190 4.81 8.27 11.23
N HIS A 191 6.11 8.21 10.97
CA HIS A 191 6.73 7.07 10.29
C HIS A 191 7.90 6.42 11.04
N GLY A 192 8.16 6.83 12.29
CA GLY A 192 9.17 6.23 13.18
C GLY A 192 10.62 6.41 12.70
N GLY A 193 10.87 7.39 11.85
CA GLY A 193 12.18 7.60 11.23
C GLY A 193 12.55 9.08 11.16
N GLN A 194 13.83 9.35 10.90
CA GLN A 194 14.31 10.73 10.78
C GLN A 194 14.09 11.25 9.36
N GLN A 195 13.29 12.30 9.24
CA GLN A 195 13.11 13.03 8.00
C GLN A 195 13.40 14.52 8.25
N HIS A 196 14.48 15.03 7.68
CA HIS A 196 14.85 16.45 7.85
C HIS A 196 14.33 17.35 6.74
N GLN A 197 13.94 16.78 5.60
CA GLN A 197 13.49 17.52 4.43
C GLN A 197 12.23 16.89 3.87
N ALA A 198 11.33 17.71 3.36
CA ALA A 198 10.18 17.26 2.59
C ALA A 198 10.29 17.75 1.14
N ALA A 199 9.83 16.90 0.22
CA ALA A 199 9.76 17.25 -1.19
C ALA A 199 8.65 18.28 -1.44
N SER A 200 8.75 18.99 -2.56
CA SER A 200 7.67 19.85 -3.02
C SER A 200 6.39 19.05 -3.25
N VAL A 201 5.25 19.64 -2.93
CA VAL A 201 3.93 19.10 -3.20
C VAL A 201 3.42 19.68 -4.51
N TRP A 202 3.05 18.80 -5.42
CA TRP A 202 2.58 19.17 -6.76
C TRP A 202 1.14 18.68 -6.98
N ALA A 203 0.37 19.51 -7.68
CA ALA A 203 -0.92 19.17 -8.25
C ALA A 203 -0.81 19.20 -9.77
N LEU A 204 -1.20 18.12 -10.43
CA LEU A 204 -1.30 18.07 -11.89
C LEU A 204 -2.71 18.53 -12.28
N SER A 205 -2.78 19.43 -13.25
CA SER A 205 -4.00 20.08 -13.68
C SER A 205 -4.19 19.96 -15.18
N SER A 206 -5.45 19.97 -15.61
CA SER A 206 -5.85 20.09 -17.02
C SER A 206 -6.60 21.41 -17.19
N PRO A 207 -5.91 22.53 -17.49
CA PRO A 207 -6.55 23.81 -17.77
C PRO A 207 -7.53 23.72 -18.93
N LYS A 208 -8.68 24.40 -18.82
CA LYS A 208 -9.75 24.37 -19.85
C LYS A 208 -9.22 24.65 -21.25
N HIS A 209 -8.41 25.68 -21.42
CA HIS A 209 -7.85 26.05 -22.72
C HIS A 209 -6.99 24.95 -23.37
N ILE A 210 -6.34 24.08 -22.59
CA ILE A 210 -5.58 22.93 -23.11
C ILE A 210 -6.52 21.78 -23.46
N VAL A 211 -7.55 21.55 -22.62
CA VAL A 211 -8.56 20.53 -22.86
C VAL A 211 -9.31 20.84 -24.16
N ASP A 212 -9.79 22.07 -24.32
CA ASP A 212 -10.57 22.52 -25.47
C ASP A 212 -9.73 22.53 -26.76
N ALA A 213 -8.44 22.87 -26.66
CA ALA A 213 -7.52 22.82 -27.80
C ALA A 213 -7.12 21.39 -28.20
N THR A 214 -7.32 20.38 -27.34
CA THR A 214 -6.92 19.01 -27.62
C THR A 214 -8.04 18.27 -28.36
N PRO A 215 -7.80 17.74 -29.56
CA PRO A 215 -8.80 16.95 -30.27
C PRO A 215 -9.24 15.73 -29.45
N PRO A 216 -10.53 15.34 -29.55
CA PRO A 216 -11.01 14.14 -28.90
C PRO A 216 -10.20 12.92 -29.39
N PRO A 217 -9.98 11.92 -28.52
CA PRO A 217 -9.27 10.73 -28.94
C PRO A 217 -10.03 10.07 -30.10
N PRO A 218 -9.33 9.50 -31.09
CA PRO A 218 -9.98 8.77 -32.17
C PRO A 218 -10.87 7.70 -31.55
N GLN A 219 -12.18 7.81 -31.76
CA GLN A 219 -13.13 6.85 -31.23
C GLN A 219 -12.76 5.48 -31.80
N ARG A 220 -12.38 4.54 -30.93
CA ARG A 220 -12.26 3.16 -31.37
C ARG A 220 -13.65 2.74 -31.87
N PRO A 221 -13.75 2.15 -33.08
CA PRO A 221 -15.03 1.67 -33.56
C PRO A 221 -15.63 0.78 -32.46
N PRO A 222 -16.93 0.94 -32.16
CA PRO A 222 -17.57 0.18 -31.11
C PRO A 222 -17.29 -1.29 -31.38
N ARG A 223 -16.61 -1.96 -30.45
CA ARG A 223 -16.37 -3.40 -30.57
C ARG A 223 -17.75 -4.03 -30.72
N SER A 224 -18.03 -4.54 -31.92
CA SER A 224 -19.19 -5.39 -32.20
C SER A 224 -19.32 -6.35 -31.03
N ARG A 225 -20.40 -6.18 -30.28
CA ARG A 225 -20.76 -7.01 -29.14
C ARG A 225 -21.09 -8.38 -29.73
N ARG A 226 -20.06 -9.16 -30.06
CA ARG A 226 -20.18 -10.55 -30.49
C ARG A 226 -20.82 -11.30 -29.34
N THR A 227 -22.13 -11.43 -29.43
CA THR A 227 -23.00 -12.18 -28.53
C THR A 227 -22.41 -13.56 -28.38
N ARG A 228 -21.96 -13.86 -27.15
CA ARG A 228 -21.43 -15.17 -26.73
C ARG A 228 -22.42 -16.33 -26.98
N ALA A 229 -23.67 -16.02 -27.35
CA ALA A 229 -24.72 -16.94 -27.73
C ALA A 229 -24.42 -17.72 -29.02
N ALA A 230 -23.83 -17.09 -30.05
CA ALA A 230 -23.61 -17.75 -31.35
C ALA A 230 -22.54 -18.88 -31.28
N ARG A 231 -21.58 -18.79 -30.36
CA ARG A 231 -20.54 -19.83 -30.16
C ARG A 231 -21.00 -21.04 -29.36
N ARG A 232 -22.22 -21.04 -28.79
CA ARG A 232 -22.79 -22.23 -28.13
C ARG A 232 -23.64 -23.07 -29.08
N LEU A 233 -24.34 -22.47 -30.04
CA LEU A 233 -25.13 -23.20 -31.04
C LEU A 233 -24.27 -23.96 -32.06
N ALA A 234 -23.08 -23.46 -32.39
CA ALA A 234 -22.17 -24.15 -33.31
C ALA A 234 -21.50 -25.40 -32.72
N ARG A 235 -21.45 -25.55 -31.38
CA ARG A 235 -20.79 -26.69 -30.71
C ARG A 235 -21.74 -27.84 -30.33
N HIS A 236 -23.05 -27.67 -30.50
CA HIS A 236 -24.04 -28.72 -30.27
C HIS A 236 -24.45 -29.50 -31.52
N ARG A 237 -23.98 -29.12 -32.71
CA ARG A 237 -24.35 -29.77 -33.98
C ARG A 237 -23.34 -30.81 -34.50
N THR A 238 -22.22 -31.02 -33.81
CA THR A 238 -21.15 -31.94 -34.28
C THR A 238 -20.68 -32.90 -33.21
N ARG A 239 -21.60 -33.61 -32.55
CA ARG A 239 -21.27 -34.81 -31.77
C ARG A 239 -21.96 -36.04 -32.38
N PRO A 240 -21.22 -36.98 -32.98
CA PRO A 240 -21.78 -38.26 -33.39
C PRO A 240 -22.16 -39.06 -32.14
N GLN A 241 -23.39 -39.55 -32.08
CA GLN A 241 -23.79 -40.60 -31.14
C GLN A 241 -23.14 -41.91 -31.60
N GLN A 242 -22.18 -42.41 -30.82
CA GLN A 242 -21.76 -43.80 -30.93
C GLN A 242 -22.72 -44.66 -30.10
N SER A 243 -23.54 -45.40 -30.82
CA SER A 243 -24.31 -46.55 -30.36
C SER A 243 -23.33 -47.63 -29.91
N THR A 244 -23.45 -48.10 -28.67
CA THR A 244 -22.82 -49.35 -28.24
C THR A 244 -23.91 -50.31 -27.80
N THR A 245 -24.01 -51.39 -28.57
CA THR A 245 -24.84 -52.56 -28.38
C THR A 245 -24.02 -53.70 -27.76
N ALA A 246 -24.72 -54.64 -27.11
CA ALA A 246 -24.33 -56.00 -26.67
C ALA A 246 -23.53 -56.10 -25.34
N ALA A 247 -23.77 -57.05 -24.43
CA ALA A 247 -24.73 -58.16 -24.37
C ALA A 247 -24.85 -58.73 -22.93
N SER A 248 -26.06 -59.22 -22.62
CA SER A 248 -26.45 -60.46 -21.90
C SER A 248 -25.78 -60.88 -20.59
N THR A 249 -26.60 -61.23 -19.58
CA THR A 249 -26.88 -62.66 -19.24
C THR A 249 -27.93 -62.79 -18.10
N ALA A 250 -28.88 -63.72 -18.34
CA ALA A 250 -29.70 -64.50 -17.40
C ALA A 250 -30.92 -63.87 -16.66
N HIS A 251 -32.10 -64.18 -17.23
CA HIS A 251 -33.36 -64.57 -16.56
C HIS A 251 -33.19 -65.86 -15.71
N PRO A 252 -34.16 -66.34 -14.86
CA PRO A 252 -35.62 -66.22 -15.08
C PRO A 252 -36.58 -66.15 -13.86
N GLN A 253 -37.85 -65.86 -14.24
CA GLN A 253 -39.12 -66.38 -13.69
C GLN A 253 -39.65 -65.79 -12.37
N ALA A 254 -40.95 -65.57 -12.16
CA ALA A 254 -42.14 -65.95 -12.92
C ALA A 254 -43.35 -65.06 -12.51
N THR A 255 -44.34 -64.97 -13.42
CA THR A 255 -45.81 -64.97 -13.18
C THR A 255 -46.42 -63.95 -12.20
N GLY A 256 -47.48 -63.19 -12.53
CA GLY A 256 -48.38 -63.23 -13.66
C GLY A 256 -49.55 -62.25 -13.44
N ALA A 257 -50.22 -61.94 -14.55
CA ALA A 257 -51.63 -61.56 -14.70
C ALA A 257 -52.20 -60.33 -13.95
N ASP A 258 -52.41 -59.28 -14.74
CA ASP A 258 -53.69 -58.60 -15.00
C ASP A 258 -54.81 -58.65 -13.95
N THR A 259 -55.36 -57.49 -13.58
CA THR A 259 -56.64 -57.00 -14.15
C THR A 259 -57.09 -55.68 -13.48
N LEU A 260 -57.27 -54.65 -14.32
CA LEU A 260 -58.43 -53.76 -14.39
C LEU A 260 -59.10 -53.21 -13.08
N SER A 261 -58.95 -51.88 -12.95
CA SER A 261 -60.07 -50.91 -12.90
C SER A 261 -60.77 -50.59 -11.56
N PRO A 262 -61.63 -49.54 -11.48
CA PRO A 262 -61.42 -48.38 -10.60
C PRO A 262 -62.63 -48.11 -9.67
N GLY A 263 -62.55 -47.07 -8.84
CA GLY A 263 -63.74 -46.51 -8.18
C GLY A 263 -63.42 -46.03 -6.77
N THR A 264 -63.31 -44.71 -6.58
CA THR A 264 -64.43 -43.88 -6.12
C THR A 264 -64.74 -44.12 -4.64
N TYR A 265 -64.33 -43.19 -3.78
CA TYR A 265 -65.20 -42.40 -2.88
C TYR A 265 -64.41 -41.92 -1.63
N VAL A 266 -64.17 -40.61 -1.59
CA VAL A 266 -63.97 -39.78 -0.37
C VAL A 266 -65.36 -39.50 0.22
N PRO A 267 -65.58 -38.95 1.44
CA PRO A 267 -64.71 -38.57 2.57
C PRO A 267 -65.27 -39.07 3.93
N SER A 268 -64.62 -38.92 5.10
CA SER A 268 -64.86 -37.78 6.00
C SER A 268 -64.39 -38.09 7.44
N HIS A 269 -63.70 -37.11 8.04
CA HIS A 269 -63.67 -36.71 9.46
C HIS A 269 -63.49 -37.77 10.58
N THR A 270 -62.39 -37.66 11.33
CA THR A 270 -62.38 -37.12 12.71
C THR A 270 -60.98 -37.13 13.34
N LEU A 271 -60.76 -36.16 14.21
CA LEU A 271 -59.53 -35.79 14.91
C LEU A 271 -59.11 -36.85 15.94
N SER A 272 -57.81 -37.10 16.12
CA SER A 272 -57.10 -36.84 17.40
C SER A 272 -55.76 -37.58 17.56
N LEU A 273 -54.76 -36.78 17.94
CA LEU A 273 -53.81 -37.00 19.04
C LEU A 273 -52.78 -38.16 18.98
N ARG A 274 -51.52 -37.72 18.84
CA ARG A 274 -50.33 -38.02 19.67
C ARG A 274 -49.67 -39.43 19.66
N SER A 275 -48.33 -39.32 19.48
CA SER A 275 -47.24 -40.08 20.13
C SER A 275 -46.98 -41.51 19.66
N THR A 276 -45.98 -41.75 18.80
CA THR A 276 -44.54 -41.98 19.08
C THR A 276 -44.22 -43.20 19.95
N HIS A 277 -43.53 -44.20 19.38
CA HIS A 277 -42.36 -44.94 19.91
C HIS A 277 -41.95 -45.96 18.81
N GLN A 278 -40.90 -45.72 18.00
CA GLN A 278 -39.48 -45.92 18.30
C GLN A 278 -39.12 -47.40 18.54
N ARG A 279 -38.59 -48.09 17.51
CA ARG A 279 -37.77 -49.31 17.67
C ARG A 279 -36.33 -48.99 17.30
N ALA A 280 -35.46 -49.29 18.25
CA ALA A 280 -34.02 -49.12 18.21
C ALA A 280 -33.36 -50.23 17.37
N HIS A 281 -32.44 -49.84 16.49
CA HIS A 281 -31.36 -50.71 16.02
C HIS A 281 -30.04 -50.12 16.50
N ALA A 282 -29.31 -50.92 17.27
CA ALA A 282 -27.99 -50.60 17.82
C ALA A 282 -27.00 -50.32 16.68
N ARG A 283 -26.39 -49.13 16.71
CA ARG A 283 -25.34 -48.70 15.79
C ARG A 283 -23.98 -49.06 16.40
N PRO A 284 -23.02 -49.60 15.63
CA PRO A 284 -21.67 -49.82 16.14
C PRO A 284 -21.07 -48.49 16.60
N THR A 285 -20.45 -48.52 17.77
CA THR A 285 -19.86 -47.38 18.48
C THR A 285 -18.87 -46.64 17.58
N THR A 286 -19.32 -45.56 16.95
CA THR A 286 -18.46 -44.62 16.22
C THR A 286 -17.43 -44.06 17.20
N SER A 287 -16.15 -44.35 16.97
CA SER A 287 -15.02 -43.71 17.65
C SER A 287 -15.26 -42.21 17.71
N ILE A 288 -15.26 -41.64 18.93
CA ILE A 288 -15.38 -40.20 19.13
C ILE A 288 -14.19 -39.54 18.39
N PRO A 289 -14.42 -38.71 17.36
CA PRO A 289 -13.32 -38.08 16.65
C PRO A 289 -12.63 -37.09 17.60
N GLN A 290 -11.33 -37.27 17.82
CA GLN A 290 -10.54 -36.32 18.59
C GLN A 290 -10.65 -34.92 17.95
N PRO A 291 -10.72 -33.85 18.77
CA PRO A 291 -10.83 -32.50 18.27
C PRO A 291 -9.59 -32.16 17.43
N ARG A 292 -9.80 -31.61 16.24
CA ARG A 292 -8.73 -31.26 15.30
C ARG A 292 -7.82 -30.18 15.90
N PRO A 293 -6.51 -30.14 15.58
CA PRO A 293 -5.61 -29.11 16.11
C PRO A 293 -6.10 -27.69 15.81
N LEU A 294 -5.97 -26.79 16.78
CA LEU A 294 -6.50 -25.42 16.68
C LEU A 294 -5.89 -24.63 15.50
N HIS A 295 -4.61 -24.81 15.22
CA HIS A 295 -3.94 -24.15 14.09
C HIS A 295 -4.52 -24.57 12.73
N LEU A 296 -4.92 -25.85 12.59
CA LEU A 296 -5.56 -26.38 11.39
C LEU A 296 -6.97 -25.79 11.22
N GLN A 297 -7.75 -25.75 12.31
CA GLN A 297 -9.09 -25.14 12.29
C GLN A 297 -9.03 -23.65 11.94
N ARG A 298 -8.08 -22.90 12.52
CA ARG A 298 -7.87 -21.49 12.20
C ARG A 298 -7.45 -21.29 10.74
N ALA A 299 -6.54 -22.12 10.23
CA ALA A 299 -6.11 -22.05 8.83
C ALA A 299 -7.29 -22.29 7.87
N ALA A 300 -8.12 -23.30 8.13
CA ALA A 300 -9.32 -23.57 7.34
C ALA A 300 -10.34 -22.42 7.40
N ALA A 301 -10.61 -21.87 8.60
CA ALA A 301 -11.54 -20.75 8.76
C ALA A 301 -11.07 -19.50 8.00
N THR A 302 -9.78 -19.14 8.12
CA THR A 302 -9.19 -18.02 7.38
C THR A 302 -9.24 -18.26 5.87
N LEU A 303 -8.97 -19.48 5.41
CA LEU A 303 -9.07 -19.84 3.99
C LEU A 303 -10.50 -19.65 3.45
N ILE A 304 -11.52 -20.10 4.19
CA ILE A 304 -12.93 -19.91 3.82
C ILE A 304 -13.29 -18.43 3.71
N ALA A 305 -12.86 -17.62 4.69
CA ALA A 305 -13.13 -16.18 4.70
C ALA A 305 -12.49 -15.45 3.50
N ARG A 306 -11.31 -15.91 3.06
CA ARG A 306 -10.58 -15.34 1.92
C ARG A 306 -11.08 -15.84 0.57
N SER A 307 -11.71 -17.02 0.52
CA SER A 307 -12.20 -17.65 -0.70
C SER A 307 -13.67 -18.05 -0.56
N PRO A 308 -14.63 -17.14 -0.85
CA PRO A 308 -16.06 -17.36 -0.67
C PRO A 308 -16.63 -18.59 -1.39
N VAL A 309 -15.93 -19.06 -2.43
CA VAL A 309 -16.22 -20.30 -3.15
C VAL A 309 -16.28 -21.53 -2.24
N LEU A 310 -15.47 -21.53 -1.17
CA LEU A 310 -15.33 -22.64 -0.23
C LEU A 310 -16.33 -22.55 0.93
N ALA A 311 -17.06 -21.45 1.07
CA ALA A 311 -17.99 -21.22 2.18
C ALA A 311 -19.16 -22.21 2.22
N ARG A 312 -19.50 -22.84 1.08
CA ARG A 312 -20.53 -23.89 0.99
C ARG A 312 -20.03 -25.26 1.46
N GLY A 313 -18.72 -25.42 1.70
CA GLY A 313 -18.13 -26.65 2.21
C GLY A 313 -18.11 -26.67 3.74
N HIS A 314 -18.36 -27.84 4.34
CA HIS A 314 -18.19 -28.01 5.79
C HIS A 314 -16.71 -27.78 6.18
N ILE A 315 -16.46 -26.99 7.22
CA ILE A 315 -15.11 -26.65 7.69
C ILE A 315 -14.26 -27.88 7.99
N GLY A 316 -14.87 -28.94 8.52
CA GLY A 316 -14.19 -30.23 8.74
C GLY A 316 -13.66 -30.84 7.45
N ASN A 317 -14.41 -30.82 6.36
CA ASN A 317 -13.94 -31.39 5.09
C ASN A 317 -12.77 -30.57 4.52
N ILE A 318 -12.74 -29.26 4.77
CA ILE A 318 -11.64 -28.38 4.36
C ILE A 318 -10.38 -28.69 5.19
N CYS A 319 -10.52 -28.84 6.50
CA CYS A 319 -9.44 -29.32 7.36
C CYS A 319 -8.88 -30.68 6.89
N ASP A 320 -9.74 -31.62 6.49
CA ASP A 320 -9.30 -32.93 5.98
C ASP A 320 -8.56 -32.79 4.65
N THR A 321 -9.01 -31.91 3.75
CA THR A 321 -8.29 -31.67 2.50
C THR A 321 -6.93 -31.02 2.68
N ILE A 322 -6.78 -30.10 3.64
CA ILE A 322 -5.50 -29.46 3.95
C ILE A 322 -4.55 -30.50 4.56
N GLN A 323 -5.05 -31.31 5.50
CA GLN A 323 -4.27 -32.37 6.12
C GLN A 323 -3.87 -33.46 5.11
N ALA A 324 -4.78 -33.89 4.23
CA ALA A 324 -4.50 -34.86 3.17
C ALA A 324 -3.51 -34.35 2.12
N ALA A 325 -3.41 -33.02 1.93
CA ALA A 325 -2.41 -32.41 1.07
C ALA A 325 -1.01 -32.33 1.73
N GLY A 326 -0.86 -32.76 3.00
CA GLY A 326 0.42 -32.74 3.72
C GLY A 326 0.91 -31.34 4.08
N ILE A 327 0.00 -30.35 4.15
CA ILE A 327 0.37 -28.95 4.44
C ILE A 327 0.53 -28.76 5.95
N ASP A 328 1.74 -28.45 6.38
CA ASP A 328 2.01 -28.06 7.76
C ASP A 328 1.43 -26.66 8.07
N THR A 329 0.32 -26.65 8.80
CA THR A 329 -0.40 -25.42 9.15
C THR A 329 0.23 -24.61 10.31
N THR A 330 1.29 -25.12 10.93
CA THR A 330 2.13 -24.30 11.84
C THR A 330 3.04 -23.35 11.05
N ARG A 331 3.44 -23.77 9.84
CA ARG A 331 4.28 -23.01 8.90
C ARG A 331 3.46 -22.22 7.87
N TRP A 332 2.39 -22.83 7.38
CA TRP A 332 1.49 -22.28 6.35
C TRP A 332 0.18 -21.82 7.00
N THR A 333 0.03 -20.52 7.17
CA THR A 333 -1.22 -19.96 7.68
C THR A 333 -2.34 -20.06 6.64
N GLY A 334 -3.61 -19.95 7.05
CA GLY A 334 -4.73 -19.94 6.11
C GLY A 334 -4.63 -18.82 5.05
N ASP A 335 -4.07 -17.67 5.44
CA ASP A 335 -3.78 -16.56 4.51
C ASP A 335 -2.70 -16.92 3.50
N ASP A 336 -1.66 -17.66 3.92
CA ASP A 336 -0.58 -18.11 3.03
C ASP A 336 -1.09 -19.10 1.98
N ILE A 337 -1.97 -20.02 2.40
CA ILE A 337 -2.61 -20.99 1.52
C ILE A 337 -3.50 -20.27 0.51
N ALA A 338 -4.36 -19.36 0.97
CA ALA A 338 -5.24 -18.56 0.09
C ALA A 338 -4.44 -17.74 -0.93
N GLN A 339 -3.44 -16.99 -0.48
CA GLN A 339 -2.59 -16.19 -1.36
C GLN A 339 -1.84 -17.04 -2.40
N THR A 340 -1.46 -18.26 -2.04
CA THR A 340 -0.74 -19.15 -2.94
C THR A 340 -1.67 -19.75 -3.99
N LEU A 341 -2.90 -20.10 -3.60
CA LEU A 341 -3.94 -20.49 -4.55
C LEU A 341 -4.31 -19.34 -5.50
N ASP A 342 -4.44 -18.11 -5.00
CA ASP A 342 -4.71 -16.91 -5.82
C ASP A 342 -3.58 -16.64 -6.82
N ARG A 343 -2.33 -16.78 -6.36
CA ARG A 343 -1.14 -16.59 -7.21
C ARG A 343 -1.06 -17.65 -8.30
N ASP A 344 -1.25 -18.92 -7.97
CA ASP A 344 -1.27 -19.99 -8.97
C ASP A 344 -2.43 -19.80 -9.96
N THR A 345 -3.61 -19.39 -9.49
CA THR A 345 -4.76 -19.06 -10.35
C THR A 345 -4.41 -17.95 -11.34
N THR A 346 -3.75 -16.90 -10.86
CA THR A 346 -3.33 -15.76 -11.69
C THR A 346 -2.24 -16.14 -12.69
N GLN A 347 -1.24 -16.91 -12.27
CA GLN A 347 -0.14 -17.37 -13.13
C GLN A 347 -0.62 -18.24 -14.29
N ARG A 348 -1.65 -19.07 -14.04
CA ARG A 348 -2.29 -19.90 -15.08
C ARG A 348 -3.29 -19.14 -15.96
N GLY A 349 -3.51 -17.84 -15.69
CA GLY A 349 -4.48 -17.01 -16.41
C GLY A 349 -5.93 -17.42 -16.17
N TRP A 350 -6.21 -18.06 -15.04
CA TRP A 350 -7.54 -18.50 -14.65
C TRP A 350 -8.23 -17.47 -13.78
N THR A 351 -9.55 -17.58 -13.68
CA THR A 351 -10.37 -16.80 -12.75
C THR A 351 -11.05 -17.73 -11.78
N TRP A 352 -11.07 -17.38 -10.49
CA TRP A 352 -11.83 -18.13 -9.49
C TRP A 352 -13.29 -18.28 -9.94
N PRO A 353 -13.86 -19.49 -9.95
CA PRO A 353 -15.24 -19.67 -10.31
C PRO A 353 -16.14 -19.18 -9.18
N THR A 354 -17.31 -18.63 -9.51
CA THR A 354 -18.27 -18.15 -8.51
C THR A 354 -18.92 -19.33 -7.77
N ALA A 355 -19.31 -19.12 -6.50
CA ALA A 355 -19.83 -20.18 -5.61
C ALA A 355 -21.14 -20.86 -6.08
N ASP A 356 -21.88 -20.21 -6.97
CA ASP A 356 -23.08 -20.71 -7.66
C ASP A 356 -22.75 -21.68 -8.81
N ARG A 357 -21.53 -21.61 -9.36
CA ARG A 357 -21.11 -22.35 -10.56
C ARG A 357 -20.36 -23.64 -10.29
N ILE A 358 -20.07 -23.96 -9.03
CA ILE A 358 -19.31 -25.17 -8.65
C ILE A 358 -20.20 -26.12 -7.85
N SER A 359 -20.34 -27.35 -8.34
CA SER A 359 -21.09 -28.42 -7.66
C SER A 359 -20.34 -29.00 -6.45
N SER A 360 -19.00 -29.04 -6.48
CA SER A 360 -18.19 -29.58 -5.37
C SER A 360 -16.97 -28.71 -5.05
N PRO A 361 -17.11 -27.75 -4.11
CA PRO A 361 -16.01 -26.86 -3.71
C PRO A 361 -14.83 -27.60 -3.07
N VAL A 362 -15.10 -28.65 -2.28
CA VAL A 362 -14.06 -29.44 -1.59
C VAL A 362 -13.24 -30.26 -2.59
N ALA A 363 -13.87 -30.82 -3.62
CA ALA A 363 -13.15 -31.56 -4.66
C ALA A 363 -12.24 -30.64 -5.48
N LEU A 364 -12.72 -29.43 -5.81
CA LEU A 364 -11.91 -28.41 -6.45
C LEU A 364 -10.71 -28.04 -5.57
N LEU A 365 -10.93 -27.76 -4.28
CA LEU A 365 -9.85 -27.42 -3.36
C LEU A 365 -8.81 -28.53 -3.29
N ARG A 366 -9.22 -29.79 -3.10
CA ARG A 366 -8.32 -30.94 -3.07
C ARG A 366 -7.46 -31.00 -4.34
N TRP A 367 -8.09 -30.92 -5.51
CA TRP A 367 -7.38 -30.89 -6.78
C TRP A 367 -6.40 -29.71 -6.86
N ARG A 368 -6.76 -28.51 -6.41
CA ARG A 368 -5.85 -27.35 -6.43
C ARG A 368 -4.64 -27.56 -5.52
N LEU A 369 -4.85 -28.09 -4.32
CA LEU A 369 -3.78 -28.30 -3.35
C LEU A 369 -2.75 -29.33 -3.84
N THR A 370 -3.16 -30.36 -4.61
CA THR A 370 -2.21 -31.36 -5.15
C THR A 370 -1.35 -30.84 -6.31
N HIS A 371 -1.71 -29.69 -6.92
CA HIS A 371 -1.00 -29.14 -8.08
C HIS A 371 -0.04 -28.00 -7.71
N ILE A 372 0.15 -27.74 -6.42
CA ILE A 372 1.02 -26.70 -5.88
C ILE A 372 2.06 -27.38 -5.00
N ASP A 373 3.31 -26.94 -5.14
CA ASP A 373 4.39 -27.35 -4.25
C ASP A 373 4.35 -26.54 -2.94
N TRP A 374 4.21 -27.23 -1.81
CA TRP A 374 4.11 -26.65 -0.46
C TRP A 374 5.40 -26.85 0.36
N THR A 375 6.43 -27.47 -0.21
CA THR A 375 7.70 -27.74 0.47
C THR A 375 8.52 -26.47 0.70
N GLY A 376 8.37 -25.49 -0.20
CA GLY A 376 9.02 -24.18 -0.13
C GLY A 376 8.57 -23.29 1.05
N PRO A 377 9.34 -22.24 1.38
CA PRO A 377 8.99 -21.27 2.42
C PRO A 377 7.63 -20.61 2.18
N SER A 378 6.83 -20.49 3.24
CA SER A 378 5.53 -19.83 3.15
C SER A 378 5.68 -18.32 2.90
N PRO A 379 4.70 -17.65 2.28
CA PRO A 379 4.70 -16.20 2.11
C PRO A 379 4.91 -15.43 3.43
N SER A 380 4.35 -15.88 4.54
CA SER A 380 4.63 -15.35 5.88
C SER A 380 6.10 -15.50 6.28
N GLN A 381 6.71 -16.67 6.05
CA GLN A 381 8.14 -16.86 6.32
C GLN A 381 9.01 -15.93 5.47
N HIS A 382 8.69 -15.76 4.18
CA HIS A 382 9.37 -14.79 3.33
C HIS A 382 9.25 -13.36 3.86
N ARG A 383 8.05 -12.96 4.32
CA ARG A 383 7.84 -11.64 4.94
C ARG A 383 8.68 -11.48 6.21
N THR A 384 8.72 -12.49 7.07
CA THR A 384 9.51 -12.49 8.30
C THR A 384 11.01 -12.40 8.01
N ALA A 385 11.52 -13.18 7.07
CA ALA A 385 12.92 -13.13 6.64
C ALA A 385 13.29 -11.76 6.05
N ALA A 386 12.43 -11.20 5.19
CA ALA A 386 12.62 -9.87 4.63
C ALA A 386 12.57 -8.76 5.71
N ASN A 387 11.69 -8.88 6.70
CA ASN A 387 11.63 -8.00 7.86
C ASN A 387 12.91 -8.06 8.69
N ALA A 388 13.39 -9.27 8.99
CA ALA A 388 14.63 -9.48 9.73
C ALA A 388 15.85 -8.91 8.99
N ARG A 389 15.91 -9.08 7.65
CA ARG A 389 16.94 -8.46 6.82
C ARG A 389 16.89 -6.92 6.90
N ARG A 390 15.70 -6.33 6.74
CA ARG A 390 15.51 -4.87 6.87
C ARG A 390 15.93 -4.33 8.23
N ARG A 391 15.58 -5.03 9.33
CA ARG A 391 15.97 -4.64 10.68
C ARG A 391 17.50 -4.66 10.86
N ARG A 392 18.18 -5.68 10.33
CA ARG A 392 19.65 -5.76 10.34
C ARG A 392 20.29 -4.61 9.55
N GLU A 393 19.78 -4.32 8.36
CA GLU A 393 20.24 -3.18 7.55
C GLU A 393 20.03 -1.84 8.26
N GLN A 394 18.87 -1.63 8.89
CA GLN A 394 18.58 -0.42 9.66
C GLN A 394 19.51 -0.28 10.86
N HIS A 395 19.74 -1.37 11.59
CA HIS A 395 20.67 -1.38 12.72
C HIS A 395 22.09 -1.04 12.26
N ALA A 396 22.59 -1.66 11.19
CA ALA A 396 23.90 -1.37 10.61
C ALA A 396 24.04 0.09 10.12
N ARG A 397 22.98 0.68 9.57
CA ARG A 397 22.98 2.10 9.19
C ARG A 397 23.04 3.01 10.41
N ARG A 398 22.29 2.70 11.46
CA ARG A 398 22.30 3.47 12.71
C ARG A 398 23.67 3.41 13.38
N THR A 399 24.28 2.22 13.45
CA THR A 399 25.64 2.08 14.01
C THR A 399 26.68 2.82 13.17
N ALA A 400 26.60 2.75 11.84
CA ALA A 400 27.52 3.49 10.96
C ALA A 400 27.36 5.02 11.07
N ILE A 401 26.13 5.52 11.23
CA ILE A 401 25.87 6.96 11.46
C ILE A 401 26.41 7.36 12.83
N HIS A 402 26.13 6.58 13.88
CA HIS A 402 26.65 6.84 15.23
C HIS A 402 28.18 6.87 15.23
N HIS A 403 28.83 5.88 14.61
CA HIS A 403 30.28 5.85 14.46
C HIS A 403 30.80 7.06 13.69
N ARG A 404 30.16 7.45 12.57
CA ARG A 404 30.54 8.66 11.82
C ARG A 404 30.41 9.93 12.68
N ASN A 405 29.34 10.04 13.46
CA ASN A 405 29.12 11.19 14.33
C ASN A 405 30.13 11.23 15.49
N ALA A 406 30.47 10.07 16.06
CA ALA A 406 31.51 9.96 17.08
C ALA A 406 32.90 10.34 16.54
N MET A 407 33.19 10.02 15.27
CA MET A 407 34.44 10.37 14.58
C MET A 407 34.44 11.79 13.97
N GLN A 408 33.34 12.54 14.05
CA GLN A 408 33.34 13.93 13.58
C GLN A 408 34.17 14.78 14.54
N ALA A 409 35.18 15.46 13.98
CA ALA A 409 35.98 16.43 14.72
C ALA A 409 35.09 17.48 15.38
N THR A 410 35.38 17.80 16.64
CA THR A 410 34.66 18.82 17.42
C THR A 410 34.85 20.21 16.80
N PRO A 411 33.97 21.18 17.11
CA PRO A 411 34.10 22.55 16.58
C PRO A 411 35.48 23.17 16.85
N GLU A 412 36.02 22.97 18.05
CA GLU A 412 37.35 23.44 18.47
C GLU A 412 38.48 22.77 17.68
N GLN A 413 38.37 21.46 17.41
CA GLN A 413 39.32 20.73 16.56
C GLN A 413 39.28 21.22 15.11
N ARG A 414 38.10 21.59 14.59
CA ARG A 414 37.97 22.20 13.25
C ARG A 414 38.57 23.60 13.22
N GLU A 415 38.36 24.39 14.26
CA GLU A 415 38.86 25.76 14.34
C GLU A 415 40.39 25.81 14.45
N SER A 416 40.97 24.96 15.29
CA SER A 416 42.43 24.79 15.40
C SER A 416 43.07 24.31 14.09
N ALA A 417 42.45 23.35 13.40
CA ALA A 417 42.90 22.89 12.08
C ALA A 417 42.82 24.01 11.03
N LEU A 418 41.73 24.79 11.01
CA LEU A 418 41.60 25.95 10.11
C LEU A 418 42.61 27.05 10.43
N ALA A 419 42.90 27.29 11.71
CA ALA A 419 43.93 28.24 12.14
C ALA A 419 45.33 27.81 11.67
N GLN A 420 45.66 26.51 11.74
CA GLN A 420 46.89 25.96 11.19
C GLN A 420 46.97 26.16 9.67
N ILE A 421 45.91 25.85 8.92
CA ILE A 421 45.86 26.06 7.46
C ILE A 421 46.05 27.55 7.10
N ARG A 422 45.39 28.46 7.83
CA ARG A 422 45.56 29.90 7.62
C ARG A 422 47.00 30.35 7.88
N ARG A 423 47.65 29.76 8.90
CA ARG A 423 49.03 30.08 9.25
C ARG A 423 50.02 29.60 8.18
N THR A 424 49.87 28.37 7.68
CA THR A 424 50.71 27.86 6.59
C THR A 424 50.51 28.65 5.30
N LEU A 425 49.27 28.98 4.95
CA LEU A 425 48.99 29.82 3.77
C LEU A 425 49.67 31.19 3.87
N ARG A 426 49.55 31.89 5.01
CA ARG A 426 50.23 33.18 5.24
C ARG A 426 51.75 33.05 5.13
N HIS A 427 52.33 31.97 5.65
CA HIS A 427 53.77 31.71 5.60
C HIS A 427 54.26 31.47 4.17
N THR A 428 53.47 30.80 3.32
CA THR A 428 53.77 30.65 1.90
C THR A 428 53.61 31.95 1.10
N THR A 429 52.68 32.83 1.48
CA THR A 429 52.51 34.12 0.81
C THR A 429 53.67 35.07 1.08
N HIS A 430 54.12 35.17 2.35
CA HIS A 430 55.28 36.00 2.71
C HIS A 430 56.56 35.54 2.01
N ARG A 431 56.81 34.23 1.98
CA ARG A 431 57.98 33.65 1.28
C ARG A 431 58.01 33.92 -0.24
N ARG A 432 56.86 34.26 -0.83
CA ARG A 432 56.73 34.62 -2.26
C ARG A 432 56.96 36.11 -2.53
N VAL A 433 56.85 36.96 -1.51
CA VAL A 433 57.09 38.41 -1.60
C VAL A 433 58.57 38.74 -1.39
N ASP A 434 59.28 37.97 -0.57
CA ASP A 434 60.74 38.13 -0.33
C ASP A 434 61.64 37.64 -1.49
N LEU A 435 61.06 37.16 -2.59
CA LEU A 435 61.77 36.66 -3.78
C LEU A 435 61.55 37.54 -5.03
N ARG A 436 61.17 38.80 -4.86
CA ARG A 436 61.01 39.77 -5.96
C ARG A 436 61.97 40.94 -5.87
#